data_AF-A0A946MNI8-F1
#
_entry.id   AF-A0A946MNI8-F1
#
_cell.length_a   1.000
_cell.length_b   1.000
_cell.length_c   1.000
_cell.angle_alpha   90.00
_cell.angle_beta   90.00
_cell.angle_gamma   90.00
#
_symmetry.space_group_name_H-M   'P 1'
#
loop_
_entity.id
_entity.type
_entity.pdbx_description
1 polymer ?
#
loop_
_entity_poly.entity_id
_entity_poly.type
_entity_poly.pdbx_seq_one_letter_code
_entity_poly.pdbx_strand_id
1 'polypeptide(L)'
;MVMLFPVAANADEVLRTAVSGETVTDGVAVSDDSVWENAITTSTLNLGSNTSDVQSVLVVASFECTTVGSYATDAQYKIVNSADSNVSQTLQRGLAASKTNDYGIGSLVHIFDVSSLSGNLTYTLQHLSTDNRRLVTTTGTIVAIPLSTTAGTPEHLDNACASVTGSDQMQVSTWEDVPSSTVTGVTLSVAGHLYVAASIESGQTGPNSTNTGEWKIMYRQGAGDWTDLGYSMTRSTGTSTDSGLVSLVAVKLNQDAADYSFKLQHRQTVQGHVSAYSLTNNFEVVAVALADSNQYFTAFEGYTASPSGITSSDITANSATTANITPYVATPIFVHAQYNMTSNDSSAVNTAKYDLCVDQSTPAGPVELDSREQDRYITDDADSGSGASVGLSSSLSAATEYTASLRHASDGTNTLVTSNAYIVGFTLGYATAQPPVPEWPTMALVSIGILAIILYYCAKNRRLIKTVAD
;
A
#
# COMPACT_ATOMS: atom_id res chain seq x y z
N MET A 1 58.80 2.77 16.79
CA MET A 1 57.63 3.49 17.30
C MET A 1 56.55 3.40 16.23
N VAL A 2 55.70 2.37 16.33
CA VAL A 2 54.65 2.08 15.34
C VAL A 2 53.45 2.95 15.73
N MET A 3 53.14 3.93 14.89
CA MET A 3 51.99 4.80 15.06
C MET A 3 50.76 4.02 14.57
N LEU A 4 50.03 3.42 15.49
CA LEU A 4 48.70 2.85 15.26
C LEU A 4 47.73 4.02 15.07
N PHE A 5 47.30 4.26 13.84
CA PHE A 5 46.13 5.09 13.59
C PHE A 5 44.90 4.31 14.07
N PRO A 6 43.99 4.92 14.84
CA PRO A 6 42.69 4.32 15.07
C PRO A 6 41.98 4.23 13.72
N VAL A 7 41.64 3.01 13.30
CA VAL A 7 40.66 2.77 12.25
C VAL A 7 39.37 3.42 12.74
N ALA A 8 38.91 4.46 12.03
CA ALA A 8 37.60 5.03 12.26
C ALA A 8 36.59 3.89 12.18
N ALA A 9 35.89 3.61 13.28
CA ALA A 9 34.68 2.81 13.22
C ALA A 9 33.78 3.47 12.17
N ASN A 10 33.41 2.70 11.15
CA ASN A 10 32.69 3.20 9.99
C ASN A 10 31.41 3.90 10.46
N ALA A 11 31.24 5.17 10.11
CA ALA A 11 29.99 5.90 10.31
C ALA A 11 28.80 5.21 9.60
N ASP A 12 29.06 4.30 8.66
CA ASP A 12 28.07 3.41 8.03
C ASP A 12 27.35 2.47 9.02
N GLU A 13 27.93 2.16 10.18
CA GLU A 13 27.31 1.23 11.14
C GLU A 13 26.23 1.92 11.99
N VAL A 14 26.28 3.25 12.14
CA VAL A 14 25.27 4.03 12.88
C VAL A 14 23.98 4.21 12.06
N LEU A 15 24.09 4.20 10.72
CA LEU A 15 22.96 4.41 9.79
C LEU A 15 21.95 3.26 9.73
N ARG A 16 22.30 2.06 10.23
CA ARG A 16 21.41 0.88 10.23
C ARG A 16 20.34 0.91 11.32
N THR A 17 20.35 1.91 12.20
CA THR A 17 19.56 1.92 13.45
C THR A 17 18.28 2.76 13.38
N ALA A 18 18.00 3.43 12.26
CA ALA A 18 16.91 4.41 12.16
C ALA A 18 15.66 3.88 11.45
N VAL A 19 15.41 2.57 11.46
CA VAL A 19 14.13 2.04 10.96
C VAL A 19 13.58 1.05 11.97
N SER A 20 12.61 1.53 12.74
CA SER A 20 11.83 0.73 13.68
C SER A 20 10.54 0.26 13.01
N GLY A 21 10.57 -0.96 12.46
CA GLY A 21 9.37 -1.75 12.28
C GLY A 21 9.21 -2.65 13.51
N GLU A 22 8.16 -2.47 14.28
CA GLU A 22 7.83 -3.40 15.36
C GLU A 22 6.48 -4.04 15.05
N THR A 23 6.44 -5.37 15.01
CA THR A 23 5.18 -6.11 15.05
C THR A 23 4.81 -6.24 16.51
N VAL A 24 3.97 -5.33 17.02
CA VAL A 24 3.41 -5.48 18.37
C VAL A 24 2.21 -6.42 18.27
N THR A 25 2.39 -7.64 18.74
CA THR A 25 1.32 -8.60 19.02
C THR A 25 0.83 -8.43 20.45
N ASP A 26 0.13 -7.34 20.73
CA ASP A 26 -0.73 -7.28 21.90
C ASP A 26 -2.10 -6.72 21.49
N GLY A 27 -3.14 -7.49 21.76
CA GLY A 27 -4.50 -7.08 21.45
C GLY A 27 -5.01 -6.20 22.58
N VAL A 28 -4.86 -4.89 22.44
CA VAL A 28 -5.50 -3.96 23.38
C VAL A 28 -7.00 -3.96 23.09
N ALA A 29 -7.78 -4.13 24.15
CA ALA A 29 -9.20 -4.36 24.06
C ALA A 29 -9.92 -3.18 24.73
N VAL A 30 -10.55 -2.33 23.92
CA VAL A 30 -11.19 -1.08 24.36
C VAL A 30 -12.68 -1.28 24.54
N SER A 31 -13.23 -0.88 25.67
CA SER A 31 -14.67 -0.72 25.86
C SER A 31 -15.07 0.69 26.29
N ASP A 32 -14.24 1.72 26.08
CA ASP A 32 -14.58 3.11 26.38
C ASP A 32 -14.68 3.91 25.08
N ASP A 33 -15.79 4.63 24.89
CA ASP A 33 -16.07 5.45 23.70
C ASP A 33 -15.55 6.89 23.81
N SER A 34 -14.80 7.18 24.85
CA SER A 34 -14.23 8.50 25.11
C SER A 34 -12.69 8.54 25.13
N VAL A 35 -12.01 7.40 25.06
CA VAL A 35 -10.56 7.30 25.25
C VAL A 35 -9.88 6.61 24.06
N TRP A 36 -8.96 7.33 23.41
CA TRP A 36 -8.06 6.74 22.42
C TRP A 36 -7.04 5.86 23.12
N GLU A 37 -6.99 4.58 22.76
CA GLU A 37 -6.00 3.64 23.27
C GLU A 37 -4.94 3.33 22.22
N ASN A 38 -3.75 2.97 22.68
CA ASN A 38 -2.63 2.62 21.82
C ASN A 38 -2.76 1.16 21.42
N ALA A 39 -3.07 0.87 20.16
CA ALA A 39 -3.15 -0.50 19.67
C ALA A 39 -1.77 -1.08 19.36
N ILE A 40 -0.92 -0.31 18.66
CA ILE A 40 0.38 -0.77 18.14
C ILE A 40 1.33 0.43 18.16
N THR A 41 2.55 0.28 18.68
CA THR A 41 3.56 1.35 18.72
C THR A 41 4.85 0.86 18.06
N THR A 42 5.48 1.69 17.23
CA THR A 42 6.80 1.40 16.68
C THR A 42 7.84 1.36 17.80
N SER A 43 8.95 0.66 17.57
CA SER A 43 10.16 0.95 18.33
C SER A 43 10.62 2.40 18.05
N THR A 44 11.55 2.88 18.85
CA THR A 44 12.03 4.25 18.77
C THR A 44 12.75 4.52 17.45
N LEU A 45 12.26 5.51 16.70
CA LEU A 45 12.92 6.11 15.56
C LEU A 45 13.83 7.25 16.03
N ASN A 46 15.12 7.18 15.71
CA ASN A 46 16.06 8.27 15.99
C ASN A 46 16.11 9.23 14.80
N LEU A 47 15.61 10.45 14.98
CA LEU A 47 15.65 11.53 13.99
C LEU A 47 17.02 12.22 13.89
N GLY A 48 17.99 11.86 14.72
CA GLY A 48 19.28 12.56 14.82
C GLY A 48 19.27 13.67 15.87
N SER A 49 20.42 14.32 16.04
CA SER A 49 20.59 15.37 17.05
C SER A 49 20.13 16.75 16.58
N ASN A 50 19.97 16.97 15.27
CA ASN A 50 19.52 18.23 14.70
C ASN A 50 18.17 18.07 14.01
N THR A 51 17.32 19.08 14.09
CA THR A 51 15.99 19.07 13.45
C THR A 51 16.04 19.11 11.92
N SER A 52 17.23 19.37 11.34
CA SER A 52 17.47 19.32 9.90
C SER A 52 17.84 17.93 9.40
N ASP A 53 18.07 16.95 10.27
CA ASP A 53 18.55 15.63 9.87
C ASP A 53 17.41 14.82 9.22
N VAL A 54 16.18 14.99 9.71
CA VAL A 54 14.94 14.42 9.18
C VAL A 54 13.84 15.48 9.27
N GLN A 55 13.20 15.81 8.14
CA GLN A 55 12.08 16.76 8.10
C GLN A 55 10.73 16.07 8.00
N SER A 56 10.68 14.84 7.49
CA SER A 56 9.43 14.12 7.29
C SER A 56 9.60 12.64 7.58
N VAL A 57 8.54 12.02 8.10
CA VAL A 57 8.49 10.58 8.34
C VAL A 57 7.21 10.01 7.74
N LEU A 58 7.38 9.08 6.79
CA LEU A 58 6.29 8.26 6.27
C LEU A 58 5.95 7.20 7.29
N VAL A 59 4.69 7.11 7.68
CA VAL A 59 4.19 6.06 8.57
C VAL A 59 3.05 5.33 7.89
N VAL A 60 3.16 4.00 7.86
CA VAL A 60 2.17 3.11 7.28
C VAL A 60 1.82 2.05 8.32
N ALA A 61 0.53 1.87 8.59
CA ALA A 61 0.03 0.85 9.47
C ALA A 61 -0.98 -0.03 8.74
N SER A 62 -0.91 -1.34 8.93
CA SER A 62 -1.98 -2.29 8.57
C SER A 62 -2.42 -3.03 9.81
N PHE A 63 -3.72 -3.27 9.96
CA PHE A 63 -4.26 -3.91 11.15
C PHE A 63 -5.44 -4.80 10.79
N GLU A 64 -5.72 -5.73 11.70
CA GLU A 64 -7.00 -6.39 11.83
C GLU A 64 -7.69 -5.91 13.11
N CYS A 65 -9.01 -5.94 13.11
CA CYS A 65 -9.81 -5.68 14.28
C CYS A 65 -10.95 -6.66 14.41
N THR A 66 -11.29 -6.97 15.66
CA THR A 66 -12.37 -7.87 16.02
C THR A 66 -13.24 -7.25 17.09
N THR A 67 -14.48 -7.72 17.19
CA THR A 67 -15.36 -7.37 18.30
C THR A 67 -15.92 -8.62 18.96
N VAL A 68 -16.10 -8.54 20.27
CA VAL A 68 -16.78 -9.58 21.05
C VAL A 68 -18.19 -9.08 21.39
N GLY A 69 -19.21 -9.74 20.86
CA GLY A 69 -20.61 -9.42 21.18
C GLY A 69 -21.61 -9.75 20.08
N SER A 70 -22.89 -9.47 20.34
CA SER A 70 -24.01 -9.70 19.40
C SER A 70 -24.53 -8.44 18.73
N TYR A 71 -23.73 -7.36 18.72
CA TYR A 71 -24.16 -6.04 18.24
C TYR A 71 -23.09 -5.37 17.37
N ALA A 72 -23.52 -4.67 16.32
CA ALA A 72 -22.64 -4.06 15.34
C ALA A 72 -22.00 -2.83 15.96
N THR A 73 -20.67 -2.71 15.90
CA THR A 73 -19.89 -1.62 16.51
C THR A 73 -19.02 -0.95 15.48
N ASP A 74 -18.76 0.34 15.63
CA ASP A 74 -17.73 1.00 14.87
C ASP A 74 -16.48 1.19 15.72
N ALA A 75 -15.34 1.21 15.05
CA ALA A 75 -14.05 1.54 15.61
C ALA A 75 -13.41 2.64 14.76
N GLN A 76 -12.78 3.60 15.42
CA GLN A 76 -12.05 4.68 14.79
C GLN A 76 -10.55 4.46 14.97
N TYR A 77 -9.78 4.86 13.96
CA TYR A 77 -8.34 4.64 13.90
C TYR A 77 -7.64 5.91 13.47
N LYS A 78 -6.46 6.17 14.05
CA LYS A 78 -5.53 7.22 13.64
C LYS A 78 -4.10 6.85 14.02
N ILE A 79 -3.12 7.47 13.37
CA ILE A 79 -1.72 7.37 13.73
C ILE A 79 -1.33 8.66 14.46
N VAL A 80 -0.59 8.54 15.55
CA VAL A 80 -0.03 9.66 16.31
C VAL A 80 1.47 9.49 16.48
N ASN A 81 2.20 10.58 16.70
CA ASN A 81 3.57 10.52 17.18
C ASN A 81 3.66 10.88 18.68
N SER A 82 4.80 10.56 19.32
CA SER A 82 4.98 10.76 20.75
C SER A 82 5.27 12.19 21.20
N ALA A 83 5.55 13.11 20.28
CA ALA A 83 6.13 14.42 20.61
C ALA A 83 5.20 15.61 20.34
N ASP A 84 4.25 15.48 19.44
CA ASP A 84 3.36 16.57 19.06
C ASP A 84 1.89 16.13 18.99
N SER A 85 1.03 17.08 18.59
CA SER A 85 -0.40 16.86 18.36
C SER A 85 -0.73 16.55 16.90
N ASN A 86 0.26 16.38 16.03
CA ASN A 86 0.04 16.02 14.65
C ASN A 86 -0.42 14.56 14.60
N VAL A 87 -1.49 14.32 13.86
CA VAL A 87 -2.15 13.02 13.78
C VAL A 87 -2.61 12.80 12.35
N SER A 88 -2.65 11.54 11.92
CA SER A 88 -3.29 11.19 10.66
C SER A 88 -4.78 11.52 10.68
N GLN A 89 -5.40 11.50 9.50
CA GLN A 89 -6.85 11.51 9.43
C GLN A 89 -7.44 10.36 10.27
N THR A 90 -8.56 10.63 10.96
CA THR A 90 -9.33 9.59 11.66
C THR A 90 -10.23 8.88 10.67
N LEU A 91 -10.08 7.57 10.56
CA LEU A 91 -10.88 6.71 9.67
C LEU A 91 -11.68 5.69 10.49
N GLN A 92 -12.87 5.35 10.00
CA GLN A 92 -13.79 4.43 10.68
C GLN A 92 -13.91 3.07 10.00
N ARG A 93 -14.02 2.02 10.81
CA ARG A 93 -14.37 0.66 10.40
C ARG A 93 -15.51 0.12 11.26
N GLY A 94 -16.62 -0.23 10.60
CA GLY A 94 -17.75 -0.92 11.22
C GLY A 94 -17.56 -2.43 11.25
N LEU A 95 -18.01 -3.06 12.33
CA LEU A 95 -18.02 -4.51 12.54
C LEU A 95 -19.48 -4.93 12.78
N ALA A 96 -19.92 -5.99 12.11
CA ALA A 96 -21.30 -6.44 12.09
C ALA A 96 -21.72 -7.22 13.34
N ALA A 97 -23.00 -7.12 13.69
CA ALA A 97 -23.60 -7.60 14.93
C ALA A 97 -23.68 -9.12 15.09
N SER A 98 -23.86 -9.83 13.97
CA SER A 98 -24.51 -11.15 13.99
C SER A 98 -23.55 -12.33 13.92
N LYS A 99 -22.24 -12.07 13.92
CA LYS A 99 -21.22 -13.09 13.67
C LYS A 99 -20.25 -13.04 14.83
N THR A 100 -20.19 -14.15 15.57
CA THR A 100 -19.43 -14.27 16.82
C THR A 100 -17.94 -13.95 16.68
N ASN A 101 -17.44 -13.81 15.45
CA ASN A 101 -16.11 -13.33 15.12
C ASN A 101 -16.16 -12.55 13.79
N ASP A 102 -16.68 -11.31 13.77
CA ASP A 102 -16.45 -10.43 12.61
C ASP A 102 -15.03 -9.86 12.70
N TYR A 103 -14.28 -10.03 11.62
CA TYR A 103 -12.93 -9.51 11.45
C TYR A 103 -12.96 -8.42 10.39
N GLY A 104 -12.45 -7.24 10.74
CA GLY A 104 -12.16 -6.16 9.81
C GLY A 104 -10.66 -6.04 9.59
N ILE A 105 -10.26 -5.61 8.41
CA ILE A 105 -8.88 -5.19 8.15
C ILE A 105 -8.89 -3.75 7.64
N GLY A 106 -7.77 -3.07 7.81
CA GLY A 106 -7.58 -1.72 7.31
C GLY A 106 -6.11 -1.32 7.27
N SER A 107 -5.85 -0.20 6.58
CA SER A 107 -4.57 0.48 6.66
C SER A 107 -4.74 1.97 6.85
N LEU A 108 -3.75 2.58 7.49
CA LEU A 108 -3.59 4.02 7.57
C LEU A 108 -2.23 4.41 7.02
N VAL A 109 -2.16 5.54 6.36
CA VAL A 109 -0.92 6.14 5.87
C VAL A 109 -0.89 7.61 6.22
N HIS A 110 0.27 8.10 6.66
CA HIS A 110 0.49 9.52 6.93
C HIS A 110 1.95 9.92 6.73
N ILE A 111 2.18 11.19 6.41
CA ILE A 111 3.52 11.79 6.47
C ILE A 111 3.51 12.86 7.56
N PHE A 112 4.29 12.61 8.61
CA PHE A 112 4.49 13.57 9.70
C PHE A 112 5.57 14.57 9.30
N ASP A 113 5.26 15.87 9.38
CA ASP A 113 6.27 16.92 9.41
C ASP A 113 6.95 16.91 10.79
N VAL A 114 8.23 16.57 10.80
CA VAL A 114 9.08 16.52 11.99
C VAL A 114 10.23 17.53 11.92
N SER A 115 10.16 18.52 11.02
CA SER A 115 11.21 19.53 10.78
C SER A 115 11.56 20.39 12.01
N SER A 116 10.73 20.35 13.06
CA SER A 116 10.96 21.02 14.34
C SER A 116 11.34 20.06 15.48
N LEU A 117 11.41 18.76 15.22
CA LEU A 117 11.67 17.70 16.19
C LEU A 117 13.06 17.11 16.00
N SER A 118 13.61 16.52 17.05
CA SER A 118 14.91 15.82 17.03
C SER A 118 14.93 14.74 18.12
N GLY A 119 15.92 13.84 18.06
CA GLY A 119 16.08 12.74 18.98
C GLY A 119 15.11 11.60 18.70
N ASN A 120 14.59 11.00 19.77
CA ASN A 120 13.88 9.73 19.72
C ASN A 120 12.36 9.95 19.65
N LEU A 121 11.70 9.43 18.62
CA LEU A 121 10.26 9.42 18.46
C LEU A 121 9.70 8.00 18.39
N THR A 122 8.45 7.83 18.78
CA THR A 122 7.66 6.64 18.48
C THR A 122 6.38 7.04 17.77
N TYR A 123 5.85 6.14 16.95
CA TYR A 123 4.58 6.31 16.26
C TYR A 123 3.63 5.22 16.70
N THR A 124 2.36 5.58 16.89
CA THR A 124 1.37 4.69 17.46
C THR A 124 0.11 4.70 16.62
N LEU A 125 -0.34 3.52 16.20
CA LEU A 125 -1.73 3.31 15.76
C LEU A 125 -2.60 3.33 17.02
N GLN A 126 -3.48 4.32 17.10
CA GLN A 126 -4.51 4.40 18.14
C GLN A 126 -5.85 3.93 17.61
N HIS A 127 -6.65 3.37 18.50
CA HIS A 127 -8.04 3.02 18.22
C HIS A 127 -8.98 3.53 19.32
N LEU A 128 -10.24 3.68 18.94
CA LEU A 128 -11.35 4.08 19.82
C LEU A 128 -12.58 3.25 19.42
N SER A 129 -13.22 2.58 20.37
CA SER A 129 -14.56 2.00 20.14
C SER A 129 -15.57 3.13 20.14
N THR A 130 -16.56 3.16 19.24
CA THR A 130 -17.62 4.19 19.31
C THR A 130 -18.79 3.79 20.20
N ASP A 131 -18.73 2.63 20.87
CA ASP A 131 -19.74 2.17 21.84
C ASP A 131 -19.03 1.59 23.08
N ASN A 132 -19.18 2.27 24.22
CA ASN A 132 -18.57 1.89 25.49
C ASN A 132 -19.10 0.58 26.13
N ARG A 133 -20.02 -0.12 25.46
CA ARG A 133 -20.47 -1.44 25.89
C ARG A 133 -19.76 -2.56 25.16
N ARG A 134 -18.83 -2.24 24.26
CA ARG A 134 -18.31 -3.20 23.28
C ARG A 134 -16.82 -3.15 23.19
N LEU A 135 -16.24 -4.34 23.27
CA LEU A 135 -14.82 -4.55 23.16
C LEU A 135 -14.43 -4.58 21.69
N VAL A 136 -13.51 -3.70 21.29
CA VAL A 136 -12.80 -3.80 20.02
C VAL A 136 -11.35 -4.17 20.32
N THR A 137 -10.88 -5.27 19.74
CA THR A 137 -9.49 -5.70 19.81
C THR A 137 -8.82 -5.41 18.48
N THR A 138 -7.71 -4.70 18.50
CA THR A 138 -6.92 -4.37 17.30
C THR A 138 -5.53 -4.96 17.41
N THR A 139 -5.01 -5.49 16.31
CA THR A 139 -3.65 -6.02 16.19
C THR A 139 -3.12 -5.76 14.79
N GLY A 140 -1.81 -5.68 14.58
CA GLY A 140 -1.28 -5.35 13.26
C GLY A 140 0.21 -5.03 13.21
N THR A 141 0.60 -4.28 12.19
CA THR A 141 1.96 -3.83 11.92
C THR A 141 1.99 -2.34 11.64
N ILE A 142 2.99 -1.65 12.15
CA ILE A 142 3.26 -0.24 11.87
C ILE A 142 4.74 -0.08 11.49
N VAL A 143 4.99 0.65 10.41
CA VAL A 143 6.33 0.95 9.90
C VAL A 143 6.48 2.47 9.80
N ALA A 144 7.54 3.01 10.40
CA ALA A 144 7.93 4.41 10.27
C ALA A 144 9.27 4.52 9.50
N ILE A 145 9.28 5.35 8.47
CA ILE A 145 10.42 5.52 7.56
C ILE A 145 10.80 7.00 7.51
N PRO A 146 12.01 7.39 7.97
CA PRO A 146 12.48 8.75 7.79
C PRO A 146 12.71 9.02 6.30
N LEU A 147 12.17 10.14 5.80
CA LEU A 147 12.27 10.55 4.40
C LEU A 147 13.53 11.41 4.16
N SER A 148 14.67 10.88 4.57
CA SER A 148 15.99 11.52 4.47
C SER A 148 16.96 10.59 3.75
N THR A 149 17.87 11.17 2.96
CA THR A 149 18.81 10.42 2.12
C THR A 149 20.17 10.28 2.77
N THR A 150 20.56 11.17 3.70
CA THR A 150 21.75 10.94 4.54
C THR A 150 21.54 11.51 5.94
N ALA A 151 21.80 10.71 6.97
CA ALA A 151 21.80 11.17 8.36
C ALA A 151 22.79 12.33 8.53
N GLY A 152 22.34 13.45 9.09
CA GLY A 152 23.17 14.63 9.31
C GLY A 152 23.35 15.55 8.09
N THR A 153 22.65 15.29 6.98
CA THR A 153 22.60 16.21 5.83
C THR A 153 21.16 16.67 5.59
N PRO A 154 20.97 17.88 5.03
CA PRO A 154 19.64 18.41 4.72
C PRO A 154 19.04 17.84 3.42
N GLU A 155 19.58 16.75 2.88
CA GLU A 155 19.04 16.11 1.69
C GLU A 155 17.84 15.22 2.09
N HIS A 156 16.68 15.55 1.53
CA HIS A 156 15.40 14.94 1.89
C HIS A 156 14.68 14.48 0.63
N LEU A 157 13.92 13.40 0.79
CA LEU A 157 13.04 12.93 -0.28
C LEU A 157 11.85 13.87 -0.39
N ASP A 158 11.62 14.38 -1.60
CA ASP A 158 10.47 15.23 -1.84
C ASP A 158 9.18 14.43 -1.63
N ASN A 159 8.23 15.02 -0.93
CA ASN A 159 7.07 14.30 -0.45
C ASN A 159 5.91 15.26 -0.22
N ALA A 160 4.70 14.71 -0.27
CA ALA A 160 3.50 15.47 -0.01
C ALA A 160 2.38 14.57 0.54
N CYS A 161 1.52 15.17 1.37
CA CYS A 161 0.34 14.54 1.93
C CYS A 161 -0.87 15.44 1.73
N ALA A 162 -2.01 14.85 1.38
CA ALA A 162 -3.31 15.49 1.40
C ALA A 162 -4.27 14.67 2.27
N SER A 163 -4.88 15.33 3.25
CA SER A 163 -5.92 14.76 4.11
C SER A 163 -7.21 15.56 3.93
N VAL A 164 -8.34 14.86 3.85
CA VAL A 164 -9.65 15.50 3.74
C VAL A 164 -10.60 14.89 4.76
N THR A 165 -11.27 15.77 5.50
CA THR A 165 -12.44 15.42 6.31
C THR A 165 -13.69 15.84 5.54
N GLY A 166 -14.60 14.91 5.31
CA GLY A 166 -15.80 15.17 4.54
C GLY A 166 -16.42 13.90 3.97
N SER A 167 -17.49 14.06 3.21
CA SER A 167 -18.11 12.96 2.47
C SER A 167 -18.45 13.44 1.07
N ASP A 168 -18.13 12.60 0.08
CA ASP A 168 -18.44 12.83 -1.31
C ASP A 168 -19.17 11.62 -1.91
N GLN A 169 -20.23 11.91 -2.66
CA GLN A 169 -21.16 10.90 -3.14
C GLN A 169 -20.78 10.40 -4.52
N MET A 170 -20.62 9.08 -4.65
CA MET A 170 -20.28 8.45 -5.92
C MET A 170 -21.43 8.47 -6.93
N GLN A 171 -21.07 8.66 -8.19
CA GLN A 171 -21.93 8.42 -9.34
C GLN A 171 -21.78 6.98 -9.85
N VAL A 172 -22.88 6.45 -10.37
CA VAL A 172 -22.93 5.08 -10.90
C VAL A 172 -22.20 5.01 -12.23
N SER A 173 -21.31 4.02 -12.36
CA SER A 173 -20.56 3.65 -13.57
C SER A 173 -19.61 4.70 -14.15
N THR A 174 -19.51 5.89 -13.55
CA THR A 174 -18.69 7.01 -14.06
C THR A 174 -17.61 7.34 -13.05
N TRP A 175 -16.35 7.37 -13.50
CA TRP A 175 -15.24 7.85 -12.69
C TRP A 175 -15.32 9.35 -12.52
N GLU A 176 -15.26 9.81 -11.28
CA GLU A 176 -15.18 11.22 -10.93
C GLU A 176 -14.02 11.47 -9.96
N ASP A 177 -13.55 12.71 -9.96
CA ASP A 177 -12.46 13.14 -9.08
C ASP A 177 -13.00 13.32 -7.67
N VAL A 178 -12.35 12.71 -6.68
CA VAL A 178 -12.66 12.98 -5.27
C VAL A 178 -12.19 14.40 -4.95
N PRO A 179 -13.07 15.31 -4.51
CA PRO A 179 -12.73 16.69 -4.23
C PRO A 179 -11.57 16.81 -3.23
N SER A 180 -10.67 17.77 -3.48
CA SER A 180 -9.51 18.05 -2.61
C SER A 180 -8.53 16.88 -2.41
N SER A 181 -8.64 15.80 -3.19
CA SER A 181 -7.71 14.66 -3.14
C SER A 181 -6.40 14.86 -3.88
N THR A 182 -6.23 16.01 -4.55
CA THR A 182 -5.05 16.24 -5.38
C THR A 182 -3.84 16.59 -4.52
N VAL A 183 -2.84 15.72 -4.55
CA VAL A 183 -1.49 15.97 -4.06
C VAL A 183 -0.68 16.55 -5.22
N THR A 184 -0.11 17.74 -5.04
CA THR A 184 0.71 18.42 -6.05
C THR A 184 2.12 18.66 -5.54
N GLY A 185 3.08 18.70 -6.46
CA GLY A 185 4.43 19.20 -6.15
C GLY A 185 5.38 18.15 -5.60
N VAL A 186 5.19 16.87 -5.95
CA VAL A 186 6.22 15.85 -5.70
C VAL A 186 7.18 15.85 -6.87
N THR A 187 8.40 16.29 -6.61
CA THR A 187 9.44 16.57 -7.59
C THR A 187 10.46 15.45 -7.60
N LEU A 188 10.64 14.84 -8.76
CA LEU A 188 11.84 14.04 -9.04
C LEU A 188 12.92 14.97 -9.59
N SER A 189 13.94 15.26 -8.78
CA SER A 189 15.08 16.10 -9.20
C SER A 189 16.00 15.37 -10.19
N VAL A 190 15.97 14.04 -10.19
CA VAL A 190 16.62 13.13 -11.13
C VAL A 190 15.66 12.01 -11.51
N ALA A 191 16.01 11.20 -12.51
CA ALA A 191 15.20 10.03 -12.83
C ALA A 191 15.15 9.05 -11.65
N GLY A 192 13.96 8.53 -11.34
CA GLY A 192 13.72 7.84 -10.08
C GLY A 192 12.43 7.03 -10.04
N HIS A 193 11.92 6.83 -8.84
CA HIS A 193 10.63 6.17 -8.60
C HIS A 193 9.73 7.06 -7.75
N LEU A 194 8.43 6.79 -7.78
CA LEU A 194 7.46 7.45 -6.91
C LEU A 194 6.70 6.38 -6.14
N TYR A 195 6.61 6.52 -4.83
CA TYR A 195 5.71 5.72 -4.00
C TYR A 195 4.45 6.55 -3.70
N VAL A 196 3.28 5.94 -3.84
CA VAL A 196 2.00 6.59 -3.57
C VAL A 196 1.11 5.63 -2.81
N ALA A 197 0.45 6.11 -1.78
CA ALA A 197 -0.54 5.33 -1.05
C ALA A 197 -1.70 6.20 -0.61
N ALA A 198 -2.87 5.59 -0.44
CA ALA A 198 -4.04 6.22 0.13
C ALA A 198 -4.76 5.31 1.11
N SER A 199 -5.30 5.91 2.16
CA SER A 199 -6.20 5.27 3.12
C SER A 199 -7.53 5.99 3.07
N ILE A 200 -8.60 5.27 2.77
CA ILE A 200 -9.90 5.84 2.42
C ILE A 200 -10.96 5.20 3.31
N GLU A 201 -11.75 6.03 3.98
CA GLU A 201 -12.99 5.59 4.59
C GLU A 201 -14.11 5.60 3.53
N SER A 202 -14.81 4.49 3.46
CA SER A 202 -15.99 4.30 2.61
C SER A 202 -17.23 4.19 3.47
N GLY A 203 -18.35 4.64 2.93
CA GLY A 203 -19.65 4.53 3.58
C GLY A 203 -20.79 4.47 2.58
N GLN A 204 -22.01 4.60 3.08
CA GLN A 204 -23.22 4.63 2.27
C GLN A 204 -24.25 5.59 2.83
N THR A 205 -25.03 6.21 1.93
CA THR A 205 -26.27 6.90 2.25
C THR A 205 -27.47 6.21 1.61
N GLY A 206 -28.67 6.50 2.11
CA GLY A 206 -29.93 5.97 1.60
C GLY A 206 -30.36 4.62 2.21
N PRO A 207 -31.34 3.94 1.59
CA PRO A 207 -31.87 2.68 2.10
C PRO A 207 -30.82 1.56 2.19
N ASN A 208 -30.98 0.65 3.17
CA ASN A 208 -30.15 -0.55 3.30
C ASN A 208 -30.26 -1.40 2.03
N SER A 209 -29.13 -1.54 1.35
CA SER A 209 -28.95 -2.27 0.11
C SER A 209 -27.47 -2.42 -0.13
N THR A 210 -27.05 -3.52 -0.74
CA THR A 210 -25.64 -3.72 -1.11
C THR A 210 -25.29 -2.75 -2.24
N ASN A 211 -24.33 -1.87 -1.98
CA ASN A 211 -23.72 -1.01 -3.00
C ASN A 211 -22.22 -1.27 -3.00
N THR A 212 -21.59 -1.15 -4.16
CA THR A 212 -20.14 -1.33 -4.28
C THR A 212 -19.52 -0.06 -4.81
N GLY A 213 -18.64 0.54 -4.01
CA GLY A 213 -17.75 1.61 -4.43
C GLY A 213 -16.48 1.04 -5.05
N GLU A 214 -15.87 1.81 -5.93
CA GLU A 214 -14.57 1.51 -6.53
C GLU A 214 -13.71 2.77 -6.54
N TRP A 215 -12.44 2.65 -6.15
CA TRP A 215 -11.49 3.75 -6.04
C TRP A 215 -10.21 3.44 -6.82
N LYS A 216 -9.55 4.48 -7.35
CA LYS A 216 -8.22 4.36 -7.97
C LYS A 216 -7.37 5.61 -7.77
N ILE A 217 -6.06 5.45 -7.86
CA ILE A 217 -5.11 6.57 -7.91
C ILE A 217 -4.90 6.95 -9.38
N MET A 218 -4.86 8.25 -9.64
CA MET A 218 -4.44 8.83 -10.91
C MET A 218 -3.15 9.61 -10.69
N TYR A 219 -2.28 9.65 -11.69
CA TYR A 219 -1.09 10.51 -11.70
C TYR A 219 -1.00 11.31 -13.00
N ARG A 220 -0.24 12.40 -12.96
CA ARG A 220 0.23 13.11 -14.16
C ARG A 220 1.64 13.64 -13.94
N GLN A 221 2.37 13.81 -15.04
CA GLN A 221 3.66 14.47 -15.08
C GLN A 221 3.48 15.91 -15.61
N GLY A 222 3.87 16.90 -14.81
CA GLY A 222 3.68 18.32 -15.12
C GLY A 222 2.22 18.67 -15.46
N ALA A 223 2.03 19.30 -16.62
CA ALA A 223 0.71 19.67 -17.14
C ALA A 223 0.08 18.60 -18.07
N GLY A 224 0.61 17.37 -18.07
CA GLY A 224 0.11 16.27 -18.88
C GLY A 224 -1.27 15.75 -18.45
N ASP A 225 -1.76 14.77 -19.20
CA ASP A 225 -3.03 14.11 -18.93
C ASP A 225 -2.95 13.19 -17.70
N TRP A 226 -4.08 13.06 -17.01
CA TRP A 226 -4.23 12.13 -15.91
C TRP A 226 -4.28 10.70 -16.41
N THR A 227 -3.44 9.84 -15.84
CA THR A 227 -3.34 8.41 -16.16
C THR A 227 -3.56 7.58 -14.90
N ASP A 228 -4.18 6.41 -15.04
CA ASP A 228 -4.36 5.45 -13.95
C ASP A 228 -3.00 5.01 -13.38
N LEU A 229 -2.91 4.90 -12.06
CA LEU A 229 -1.76 4.39 -11.34
C LEU A 229 -2.18 3.16 -10.51
N GLY A 230 -1.62 1.99 -10.85
CA GLY A 230 -1.95 0.73 -10.18
C GLY A 230 -3.34 0.19 -10.53
N TYR A 231 -3.89 -0.66 -9.66
CA TYR A 231 -5.24 -1.20 -9.79
C TYR A 231 -6.24 -0.45 -8.94
N SER A 232 -7.48 -0.42 -9.42
CA SER A 232 -8.62 0.02 -8.62
C SER A 232 -8.97 -1.01 -7.54
N MET A 233 -9.58 -0.53 -6.46
CA MET A 233 -10.03 -1.35 -5.34
C MET A 233 -11.53 -1.19 -5.15
N THR A 234 -12.21 -2.26 -4.77
CA THR A 234 -13.66 -2.28 -4.59
C THR A 234 -14.01 -2.62 -3.15
N ARG A 235 -15.12 -2.08 -2.68
CA ARG A 235 -15.71 -2.47 -1.40
C ARG A 235 -17.21 -2.37 -1.44
N SER A 236 -17.89 -3.38 -0.91
CA SER A 236 -19.32 -3.35 -0.68
C SER A 236 -19.68 -2.74 0.67
N THR A 237 -20.78 -2.02 0.69
CA THR A 237 -21.47 -1.52 1.88
C THR A 237 -22.89 -2.04 1.87
N GLY A 238 -23.36 -2.58 3.00
CA GLY A 238 -24.71 -3.15 3.11
C GLY A 238 -25.76 -2.24 3.74
N THR A 239 -25.32 -1.30 4.58
CA THR A 239 -26.20 -0.41 5.36
C THR A 239 -25.65 1.01 5.40
N SER A 240 -26.49 1.99 5.73
CA SER A 240 -26.04 3.39 5.89
C SER A 240 -25.14 3.64 7.11
N THR A 241 -24.93 2.63 7.94
CA THR A 241 -24.02 2.67 9.09
C THR A 241 -22.74 1.88 8.82
N ASP A 242 -22.65 1.19 7.69
CA ASP A 242 -21.49 0.39 7.31
C ASP A 242 -20.35 1.32 6.87
N SER A 243 -19.36 1.47 7.75
CA SER A 243 -18.10 2.14 7.45
C SER A 243 -17.03 1.10 7.17
N GLY A 244 -16.16 1.35 6.21
CA GLY A 244 -14.96 0.54 6.11
C GLY A 244 -13.87 1.14 5.29
N LEU A 245 -12.73 0.45 5.32
CA LEU A 245 -11.47 1.01 4.90
C LEU A 245 -11.08 0.43 3.54
N VAL A 246 -10.59 1.30 2.69
CA VAL A 246 -10.05 0.96 1.38
C VAL A 246 -8.63 1.49 1.31
N SER A 247 -7.73 0.63 0.87
CA SER A 247 -6.31 0.92 0.76
C SER A 247 -5.91 0.91 -0.71
N LEU A 248 -5.23 1.96 -1.15
CA LEU A 248 -4.61 2.02 -2.46
C LEU A 248 -3.10 2.19 -2.27
N VAL A 249 -2.31 1.46 -3.03
CA VAL A 249 -0.86 1.54 -3.04
C VAL A 249 -0.35 1.34 -4.46
N ALA A 250 0.62 2.16 -4.83
CA ALA A 250 1.34 1.98 -6.07
C ALA A 250 2.78 2.49 -5.96
N VAL A 251 3.64 1.92 -6.80
CA VAL A 251 4.94 2.50 -7.13
C VAL A 251 4.93 2.79 -8.62
N LYS A 252 5.46 3.94 -9.01
CA LYS A 252 5.70 4.28 -10.41
C LYS A 252 7.19 4.20 -10.68
N LEU A 253 7.60 3.16 -11.41
CA LEU A 253 9.01 2.88 -11.70
C LEU A 253 9.58 3.72 -12.85
N ASN A 254 10.88 3.96 -12.82
CA ASN A 254 11.71 4.58 -13.87
C ASN A 254 11.09 5.84 -14.50
N GLN A 255 10.82 6.84 -13.67
CA GLN A 255 10.24 8.11 -14.08
C GLN A 255 11.32 9.16 -14.33
N ASP A 256 11.11 10.03 -15.31
CA ASP A 256 12.01 11.15 -15.61
C ASP A 256 11.93 12.22 -14.52
N ALA A 257 13.00 13.03 -14.43
CA ALA A 257 13.03 14.20 -13.57
C ALA A 257 11.93 15.21 -13.99
N ALA A 258 10.96 15.43 -13.11
CA ALA A 258 9.81 16.31 -13.33
C ALA A 258 8.98 16.46 -12.05
N ASP A 259 8.01 17.38 -12.10
CA ASP A 259 6.96 17.47 -11.09
C ASP A 259 5.85 16.46 -11.39
N TYR A 260 5.39 15.78 -10.35
CA TYR A 260 4.27 14.84 -10.41
C TYR A 260 3.13 15.32 -9.53
N SER A 261 1.91 14.98 -9.95
CA SER A 261 0.71 15.17 -9.15
C SER A 261 -0.08 13.88 -9.11
N PHE A 262 -0.78 13.65 -8.00
CA PHE A 262 -1.60 12.48 -7.75
C PHE A 262 -2.99 12.92 -7.32
N LYS A 263 -4.01 12.13 -7.62
CA LYS A 263 -5.38 12.35 -7.11
C LYS A 263 -6.13 11.04 -6.99
N LEU A 264 -7.23 11.06 -6.24
CA LEU A 264 -8.17 9.95 -6.17
C LEU A 264 -9.31 10.14 -7.15
N GLN A 265 -9.71 9.04 -7.77
CA GLN A 265 -11.01 8.93 -8.42
C GLN A 265 -11.82 7.82 -7.77
N HIS A 266 -13.14 7.97 -7.82
CA HIS A 266 -14.09 6.97 -7.34
C HIS A 266 -15.26 6.81 -8.32
N ARG A 267 -15.99 5.70 -8.17
CA ARG A 267 -17.29 5.45 -8.82
C ARG A 267 -18.07 4.42 -8.03
N GLN A 268 -19.37 4.34 -8.28
CA GLN A 268 -20.19 3.23 -7.81
C GLN A 268 -20.37 2.21 -8.93
N THR A 269 -20.03 0.94 -8.68
CA THR A 269 -20.11 -0.16 -9.66
C THR A 269 -21.40 -0.95 -9.52
N VAL A 270 -21.92 -1.08 -8.31
CA VAL A 270 -23.18 -1.77 -8.02
C VAL A 270 -24.10 -0.83 -7.26
N GLN A 271 -25.33 -0.69 -7.76
CA GLN A 271 -26.39 0.05 -7.09
C GLN A 271 -27.54 -0.88 -6.72
N GLY A 272 -27.59 -1.28 -5.44
CA GLY A 272 -28.63 -2.16 -4.92
C GLY A 272 -30.00 -1.47 -4.81
N HIS A 273 -30.03 -0.14 -4.68
CA HIS A 273 -31.24 0.67 -4.69
C HIS A 273 -31.01 2.03 -5.35
N VAL A 274 -31.96 2.52 -6.15
CA VAL A 274 -31.88 3.80 -6.92
C VAL A 274 -31.70 5.07 -6.08
N SER A 275 -31.72 4.97 -4.76
CA SER A 275 -31.58 6.09 -3.82
C SER A 275 -30.51 5.80 -2.77
N ALA A 276 -29.75 4.73 -2.96
CA ALA A 276 -28.59 4.40 -2.15
C ALA A 276 -27.33 4.69 -2.96
N TYR A 277 -26.37 5.34 -2.30
CA TYR A 277 -25.11 5.74 -2.91
C TYR A 277 -23.94 5.36 -2.01
N SER A 278 -22.88 4.86 -2.64
CA SER A 278 -21.58 4.71 -1.98
C SER A 278 -20.94 6.08 -1.78
N LEU A 279 -20.18 6.23 -0.68
CA LEU A 279 -19.53 7.46 -0.27
C LEU A 279 -18.02 7.25 -0.15
N THR A 280 -17.26 8.27 -0.53
CA THR A 280 -15.89 8.47 -0.05
C THR A 280 -15.96 9.45 1.10
N ASN A 281 -15.65 8.99 2.31
CA ASN A 281 -15.64 9.83 3.49
C ASN A 281 -14.24 10.42 3.71
N ASN A 282 -13.74 10.35 4.93
CA ASN A 282 -12.40 10.79 5.28
C ASN A 282 -11.36 10.00 4.50
N PHE A 283 -10.30 10.66 4.06
CA PHE A 283 -9.20 9.98 3.41
C PHE A 283 -7.88 10.69 3.59
N GLU A 284 -6.83 9.96 3.26
CA GLU A 284 -5.48 10.45 3.22
C GLU A 284 -4.75 9.90 1.99
N VAL A 285 -3.99 10.76 1.29
CA VAL A 285 -3.15 10.40 0.15
C VAL A 285 -1.74 10.91 0.41
N VAL A 286 -0.76 10.03 0.31
CA VAL A 286 0.66 10.37 0.42
C VAL A 286 1.39 10.06 -0.88
N ALA A 287 2.40 10.84 -1.19
CA ALA A 287 3.32 10.57 -2.28
C ALA A 287 4.76 10.93 -1.89
N VAL A 288 5.71 10.11 -2.31
CA VAL A 288 7.13 10.22 -1.98
C VAL A 288 7.97 9.99 -3.24
N ALA A 289 8.87 10.92 -3.55
CA ALA A 289 9.94 10.72 -4.52
C ALA A 289 11.00 9.80 -3.91
N LEU A 290 11.32 8.70 -4.58
CA LEU A 290 12.31 7.70 -4.14
C LEU A 290 13.68 7.93 -4.79
N ALA A 291 14.03 9.19 -5.01
CA ALA A 291 15.33 9.64 -5.50
C ALA A 291 15.55 11.12 -5.17
N ASP A 292 16.82 11.51 -5.03
CA ASP A 292 17.26 12.90 -4.98
C ASP A 292 18.44 13.12 -5.93
N SER A 293 19.06 14.30 -5.90
CA SER A 293 20.17 14.65 -6.80
C SER A 293 21.38 13.70 -6.76
N ASN A 294 21.54 12.95 -5.67
CA ASN A 294 22.72 12.14 -5.41
C ASN A 294 22.40 10.66 -5.18
N GLN A 295 21.13 10.31 -4.97
CA GLN A 295 20.74 9.02 -4.43
C GLN A 295 19.46 8.48 -5.06
N TYR A 296 19.39 7.16 -5.08
CA TYR A 296 18.29 6.42 -5.66
C TYR A 296 17.94 5.19 -4.80
N PHE A 297 16.65 5.02 -4.52
CA PHE A 297 16.13 3.87 -3.79
C PHE A 297 15.63 2.83 -4.80
N THR A 298 16.02 1.57 -4.62
CA THR A 298 15.54 0.49 -5.49
C THR A 298 14.10 0.21 -5.12
N ALA A 299 13.18 0.29 -6.08
CA ALA A 299 11.80 -0.09 -5.86
C ALA A 299 11.42 -1.29 -6.74
N PHE A 300 10.34 -1.95 -6.35
CA PHE A 300 9.77 -3.05 -7.08
C PHE A 300 8.25 -2.95 -7.08
N GLU A 301 7.63 -3.63 -8.04
CA GLU A 301 6.20 -3.87 -8.08
C GLU A 301 5.96 -5.29 -8.59
N GLY A 302 4.93 -5.93 -8.06
CA GLY A 302 4.41 -7.21 -8.51
C GLY A 302 2.90 -7.16 -8.47
N TYR A 303 2.27 -7.78 -9.46
CA TYR A 303 0.84 -7.67 -9.60
C TYR A 303 0.26 -8.89 -10.28
N THR A 304 -0.96 -9.23 -9.90
CA THR A 304 -1.70 -10.31 -10.56
C THR A 304 -2.46 -9.72 -11.74
N ALA A 305 -1.98 -10.03 -12.95
CA ALA A 305 -2.51 -9.47 -14.19
C ALA A 305 -3.97 -9.83 -14.51
N SER A 306 -4.60 -10.75 -13.76
CA SER A 306 -5.96 -11.21 -14.04
C SER A 306 -7.01 -10.53 -13.16
N PRO A 307 -7.99 -9.82 -13.74
CA PRO A 307 -9.17 -9.33 -13.03
C PRO A 307 -9.98 -10.45 -12.35
N SER A 308 -9.85 -11.69 -12.85
CA SER A 308 -10.53 -12.85 -12.26
C SER A 308 -9.98 -13.24 -10.88
N GLY A 309 -8.85 -12.65 -10.47
CA GLY A 309 -8.17 -13.01 -9.23
C GLY A 309 -7.53 -14.40 -9.23
N ILE A 310 -6.86 -14.70 -8.11
CA ILE A 310 -6.36 -16.02 -7.75
C ILE A 310 -7.33 -16.62 -6.74
N THR A 311 -7.67 -17.89 -6.92
CA THR A 311 -8.57 -18.61 -6.02
C THR A 311 -7.81 -19.53 -5.08
N SER A 312 -8.20 -19.59 -3.81
CA SER A 312 -7.70 -20.58 -2.86
C SER A 312 -8.84 -21.17 -2.03
N SER A 313 -8.80 -22.48 -1.83
CA SER A 313 -9.61 -23.18 -0.82
C SER A 313 -8.71 -23.79 0.25
N ASP A 314 -7.41 -23.53 0.22
CA ASP A 314 -6.45 -24.12 1.14
C ASP A 314 -6.42 -23.35 2.46
N ILE A 315 -6.24 -24.08 3.56
CA ILE A 315 -5.99 -23.50 4.90
C ILE A 315 -4.55 -23.00 5.07
N THR A 316 -3.68 -23.29 4.10
CA THR A 316 -2.28 -22.89 4.11
C THR A 316 -2.09 -21.72 3.16
N ALA A 317 -1.30 -20.73 3.58
CA ALA A 317 -1.03 -19.54 2.80
C ALA A 317 -0.31 -19.89 1.49
N ASN A 318 -0.87 -19.45 0.36
CA ASN A 318 -0.29 -19.54 -0.97
C ASN A 318 -0.05 -18.13 -1.53
N SER A 319 0.93 -17.94 -2.41
CA SER A 319 1.19 -16.62 -3.00
C SER A 319 0.05 -16.16 -3.91
N ALA A 320 -0.56 -15.02 -3.57
CA ALA A 320 -1.56 -14.32 -4.38
C ALA A 320 -0.91 -13.36 -5.40
N THR A 321 0.27 -12.81 -5.09
CA THR A 321 1.13 -12.07 -6.02
C THR A 321 2.56 -12.08 -5.51
N THR A 322 3.54 -11.92 -6.40
CA THR A 322 4.97 -11.89 -6.06
C THR A 322 5.70 -10.82 -6.84
N ALA A 323 6.77 -10.27 -6.26
CA ALA A 323 7.71 -9.38 -6.93
C ALA A 323 9.14 -9.72 -6.52
N ASN A 324 10.07 -9.61 -7.46
CA ASN A 324 11.49 -9.79 -7.15
C ASN A 324 12.18 -8.45 -6.92
N ILE A 325 13.13 -8.44 -6.00
CA ILE A 325 13.99 -7.29 -5.72
C ILE A 325 15.43 -7.76 -5.53
N THR A 326 16.39 -6.99 -6.04
CA THR A 326 17.82 -7.18 -5.78
C THR A 326 18.40 -5.89 -5.21
N PRO A 327 18.62 -5.79 -3.88
CA PRO A 327 19.17 -4.59 -3.28
C PRO A 327 20.60 -4.30 -3.76
N TYR A 328 20.93 -3.04 -4.04
CA TYR A 328 22.32 -2.65 -4.39
C TYR A 328 23.27 -2.68 -3.20
N VAL A 329 22.76 -2.31 -2.03
CA VAL A 329 23.47 -2.31 -0.76
C VAL A 329 22.73 -3.18 0.23
N ALA A 330 23.43 -3.65 1.26
CA ALA A 330 22.78 -4.45 2.29
C ALA A 330 21.84 -3.56 3.12
N THR A 331 20.54 -3.82 3.07
CA THR A 331 19.51 -2.92 3.60
C THR A 331 18.16 -3.63 3.81
N PRO A 332 17.32 -3.18 4.76
CA PRO A 332 15.92 -3.58 4.84
C PRO A 332 15.14 -3.21 3.58
N ILE A 333 14.05 -3.93 3.32
CA ILE A 333 13.04 -3.54 2.35
C ILE A 333 11.73 -3.25 3.06
N PHE A 334 11.12 -2.13 2.69
CA PHE A 334 9.73 -1.84 2.99
C PHE A 334 8.84 -2.54 1.95
N VAL A 335 7.78 -3.17 2.41
CA VAL A 335 6.81 -3.88 1.56
C VAL A 335 5.39 -3.42 1.93
N HIS A 336 4.58 -3.12 0.93
CA HIS A 336 3.19 -2.74 1.10
C HIS A 336 2.37 -3.39 -0.01
N ALA A 337 1.31 -4.11 0.37
CA ALA A 337 0.39 -4.71 -0.58
C ALA A 337 -1.04 -4.20 -0.38
N GLN A 338 -1.79 -4.12 -1.47
CA GLN A 338 -3.26 -4.02 -1.49
C GLN A 338 -3.84 -5.27 -2.12
N TYR A 339 -5.09 -5.59 -1.79
CA TYR A 339 -5.83 -6.68 -2.40
C TYR A 339 -7.35 -6.54 -2.22
N ASN A 340 -8.10 -6.90 -3.27
CA ASN A 340 -9.53 -7.15 -3.17
C ASN A 340 -9.75 -8.61 -2.76
N MET A 341 -10.87 -8.84 -2.08
CA MET A 341 -11.28 -10.16 -1.66
C MET A 341 -12.78 -10.36 -1.85
N THR A 342 -13.13 -11.54 -2.36
CA THR A 342 -14.51 -11.98 -2.55
C THR A 342 -14.60 -13.47 -2.26
N SER A 343 -15.81 -13.98 -2.05
CA SER A 343 -16.10 -15.41 -2.00
C SER A 343 -16.81 -15.83 -3.28
N ASN A 344 -16.57 -17.05 -3.76
CA ASN A 344 -17.41 -17.65 -4.81
C ASN A 344 -18.61 -18.44 -4.23
N ASP A 345 -18.78 -18.46 -2.91
CA ASP A 345 -19.86 -19.17 -2.23
C ASP A 345 -20.95 -18.20 -1.75
N SER A 346 -22.15 -18.34 -2.33
CA SER A 346 -23.32 -17.51 -2.05
C SER A 346 -23.92 -17.66 -0.65
N SER A 347 -23.44 -18.63 0.13
CA SER A 347 -24.04 -18.98 1.42
C SER A 347 -23.04 -19.18 2.54
N ALA A 348 -21.75 -19.16 2.22
CA ALA A 348 -20.72 -19.54 3.14
C ALA A 348 -19.79 -18.40 3.51
N VAL A 349 -19.51 -18.37 4.80
CA VAL A 349 -18.68 -17.40 5.47
C VAL A 349 -17.23 -17.81 5.32
N ASN A 350 -16.42 -16.98 4.70
CA ASN A 350 -14.98 -17.23 4.60
C ASN A 350 -14.20 -16.35 5.60
N THR A 351 -13.38 -16.96 6.45
CA THR A 351 -12.36 -16.25 7.22
C THR A 351 -11.06 -16.28 6.42
N ALA A 352 -10.94 -15.32 5.50
CA ALA A 352 -9.77 -15.18 4.66
C ALA A 352 -8.58 -14.70 5.49
N LYS A 353 -7.40 -15.22 5.19
CA LYS A 353 -6.14 -14.82 5.83
C LYS A 353 -5.19 -14.21 4.83
N TYR A 354 -4.47 -13.18 5.23
CA TYR A 354 -3.48 -12.50 4.40
C TYR A 354 -2.21 -12.20 5.17
N ASP A 355 -1.06 -12.33 4.51
CA ASP A 355 0.23 -11.90 5.07
C ASP A 355 1.21 -11.50 3.96
N LEU A 356 2.37 -10.98 4.37
CA LEU A 356 3.51 -10.68 3.55
C LEU A 356 4.67 -11.60 3.89
N CYS A 357 5.35 -12.10 2.86
CA CYS A 357 6.56 -12.90 2.98
C CYS A 357 7.69 -12.28 2.14
N VAL A 358 8.93 -12.33 2.62
CA VAL A 358 10.13 -12.00 1.82
C VAL A 358 11.14 -13.10 1.99
N ASP A 359 11.43 -13.81 0.91
CA ASP A 359 12.33 -14.97 0.91
C ASP A 359 13.49 -14.76 -0.04
N GLN A 360 14.67 -15.28 0.29
CA GLN A 360 15.77 -15.35 -0.66
C GLN A 360 15.44 -16.36 -1.76
N SER A 361 15.46 -15.88 -3.02
CA SER A 361 14.94 -16.64 -4.16
C SER A 361 15.85 -17.79 -4.61
N THR A 362 17.18 -17.61 -4.65
CA THR A 362 18.14 -18.64 -5.10
C THR A 362 19.53 -18.50 -4.44
N PRO A 363 20.08 -19.57 -3.83
CA PRO A 363 19.34 -20.75 -3.36
C PRO A 363 18.24 -20.32 -2.38
N ALA A 364 17.18 -21.13 -2.25
CA ALA A 364 16.14 -20.88 -1.26
C ALA A 364 16.82 -20.69 0.12
N GLY A 365 16.76 -19.46 0.63
CA GLY A 365 17.44 -19.05 1.84
C GLY A 365 16.47 -18.84 3.00
N PRO A 366 16.90 -18.12 4.06
CA PRO A 366 16.02 -17.81 5.17
C PRO A 366 14.87 -16.89 4.74
N VAL A 367 13.76 -16.99 5.48
CA VAL A 367 12.65 -16.03 5.44
C VAL A 367 13.11 -14.76 6.17
N GLU A 368 13.13 -13.63 5.46
CA GLU A 368 13.60 -12.33 5.96
C GLU A 368 12.44 -11.45 6.47
N LEU A 369 11.22 -11.77 6.03
CA LEU A 369 9.98 -11.23 6.56
C LEU A 369 8.92 -12.32 6.51
N ASP A 370 8.25 -12.56 7.62
CA ASP A 370 7.02 -13.33 7.69
C ASP A 370 6.04 -12.52 8.54
N SER A 371 5.18 -11.73 7.89
CA SER A 371 4.27 -10.87 8.63
C SER A 371 3.20 -11.70 9.31
N ARG A 372 2.57 -11.10 10.32
CA ARG A 372 1.41 -11.70 10.96
C ARG A 372 0.26 -11.85 9.95
N GLU A 373 -0.44 -12.98 10.05
CA GLU A 373 -1.71 -13.20 9.35
C GLU A 373 -2.75 -12.16 9.80
N GLN A 374 -3.42 -11.53 8.85
CA GLN A 374 -4.59 -10.69 9.05
C GLN A 374 -5.83 -11.45 8.61
N ASP A 375 -6.76 -11.63 9.53
CA ASP A 375 -8.05 -12.28 9.30
C ASP A 375 -9.06 -11.26 8.77
N ARG A 376 -9.83 -11.65 7.76
CA ARG A 376 -10.95 -10.86 7.25
C ARG A 376 -12.15 -11.74 6.96
N TYR A 377 -13.30 -11.28 7.45
CA TYR A 377 -14.56 -11.99 7.37
C TYR A 377 -15.35 -11.64 6.09
N ILE A 378 -15.57 -12.58 5.18
CA ILE A 378 -16.36 -12.36 3.96
C ILE A 378 -17.71 -13.07 4.11
N THR A 379 -18.82 -12.34 3.95
CA THR A 379 -20.14 -12.87 4.33
C THR A 379 -20.73 -13.85 3.32
N ASP A 380 -20.55 -13.58 2.03
CA ASP A 380 -21.11 -14.31 0.88
C ASP A 380 -20.45 -13.82 -0.43
N ASP A 381 -20.99 -14.22 -1.59
CA ASP A 381 -20.50 -13.86 -2.92
C ASP A 381 -20.89 -12.45 -3.39
N ALA A 382 -21.74 -11.75 -2.64
CA ALA A 382 -22.05 -10.33 -2.87
C ALA A 382 -21.16 -9.40 -2.03
N ASP A 383 -20.42 -9.94 -1.06
CA ASP A 383 -19.47 -9.20 -0.25
C ASP A 383 -18.10 -9.10 -0.94
N SER A 384 -17.74 -7.86 -1.28
CA SER A 384 -16.43 -7.46 -1.75
C SER A 384 -15.72 -6.67 -0.66
N GLY A 385 -14.62 -7.22 -0.17
CA GLY A 385 -13.71 -6.53 0.74
C GLY A 385 -12.49 -5.98 0.02
N SER A 386 -11.85 -5.02 0.66
CA SER A 386 -10.50 -4.57 0.33
C SER A 386 -9.63 -4.62 1.57
N GLY A 387 -8.32 -4.73 1.36
CA GLY A 387 -7.34 -4.78 2.43
C GLY A 387 -5.97 -4.34 1.98
N ALA A 388 -5.11 -4.15 2.98
CA ALA A 388 -3.70 -3.95 2.79
C ALA A 388 -2.90 -4.59 3.92
N SER A 389 -1.67 -4.94 3.58
CA SER A 389 -0.68 -5.50 4.50
C SER A 389 0.61 -4.71 4.33
N VAL A 390 1.26 -4.39 5.45
CA VAL A 390 2.54 -3.69 5.44
C VAL A 390 3.58 -4.47 6.23
N GLY A 391 4.83 -4.38 5.81
CA GLY A 391 5.93 -5.05 6.49
C GLY A 391 7.27 -4.40 6.21
N LEU A 392 8.23 -4.74 7.05
CA LEU A 392 9.62 -4.32 6.95
C LEU A 392 10.50 -5.55 7.18
N SER A 393 11.32 -5.91 6.20
CA SER A 393 12.24 -7.05 6.36
C SER A 393 13.39 -6.73 7.30
N SER A 394 14.13 -7.76 7.72
CA SER A 394 15.51 -7.61 8.19
C SER A 394 16.41 -7.03 7.10
N SER A 395 17.64 -6.64 7.48
CA SER A 395 18.66 -6.19 6.53
C SER A 395 18.97 -7.29 5.52
N LEU A 396 18.55 -7.10 4.27
CA LEU A 396 18.86 -7.97 3.15
C LEU A 396 20.33 -7.81 2.73
N SER A 397 20.88 -8.82 2.06
CA SER A 397 22.22 -8.78 1.49
C SER A 397 22.23 -8.08 0.13
N ALA A 398 23.28 -7.32 -0.14
CA ALA A 398 23.49 -6.69 -1.44
C ALA A 398 23.60 -7.74 -2.56
N ALA A 399 23.15 -7.39 -3.76
CA ALA A 399 23.23 -8.19 -4.98
C ALA A 399 22.63 -9.61 -4.86
N THR A 400 21.76 -9.82 -3.88
CA THR A 400 21.02 -11.08 -3.67
C THR A 400 19.57 -10.84 -4.08
N GLU A 401 19.00 -11.75 -4.87
CA GLU A 401 17.62 -11.66 -5.32
C GLU A 401 16.68 -12.23 -4.26
N TYR A 402 15.69 -11.44 -3.86
CA TYR A 402 14.64 -11.80 -2.94
C TYR A 402 13.29 -11.74 -3.64
N THR A 403 12.34 -12.56 -3.19
CA THR A 403 10.95 -12.55 -3.65
C THR A 403 10.06 -12.08 -2.52
N ALA A 404 9.45 -10.91 -2.69
CA ALA A 404 8.35 -10.44 -1.86
C ALA A 404 7.04 -11.07 -2.35
N SER A 405 6.23 -11.60 -1.44
CA SER A 405 4.96 -12.24 -1.75
C SER A 405 3.85 -11.70 -0.85
N LEU A 406 2.70 -11.40 -1.44
CA LEU A 406 1.43 -11.36 -0.69
C LEU A 406 0.89 -12.78 -0.71
N ARG A 407 0.65 -13.39 0.44
CA ARG A 407 0.02 -14.71 0.51
C ARG A 407 -1.41 -14.60 1.01
N HIS A 408 -2.22 -15.60 0.64
CA HIS A 408 -3.60 -15.72 1.09
C HIS A 408 -3.95 -17.16 1.46
N ALA A 409 -4.86 -17.33 2.41
CA ALA A 409 -5.46 -18.63 2.74
C ALA A 409 -6.98 -18.48 2.94
N SER A 410 -7.69 -19.58 2.70
CA SER A 410 -9.12 -19.72 3.00
C SER A 410 -9.29 -20.50 4.31
N ASP A 411 -10.53 -20.73 4.72
CA ASP A 411 -10.89 -21.55 5.89
C ASP A 411 -10.90 -23.07 5.62
N GLY A 412 -10.59 -23.51 4.39
CA GLY A 412 -10.60 -24.92 4.00
C GLY A 412 -11.95 -25.44 3.50
N THR A 413 -13.02 -24.66 3.66
CA THR A 413 -14.38 -25.02 3.27
C THR A 413 -14.89 -24.18 2.11
N ASN A 414 -14.43 -22.93 2.03
CA ASN A 414 -14.90 -21.94 1.07
C ASN A 414 -13.81 -21.58 0.05
N THR A 415 -14.22 -21.05 -1.10
CA THR A 415 -13.27 -20.56 -2.11
C THR A 415 -13.11 -19.06 -1.96
N LEU A 416 -11.93 -18.64 -1.51
CA LEU A 416 -11.49 -17.26 -1.51
C LEU A 416 -11.06 -16.87 -2.92
N VAL A 417 -11.43 -15.68 -3.38
CA VAL A 417 -10.88 -15.05 -4.58
C VAL A 417 -10.16 -13.76 -4.18
N THR A 418 -8.86 -13.71 -4.41
CA THR A 418 -8.05 -12.51 -4.23
C THR A 418 -7.77 -11.88 -5.60
N SER A 419 -8.29 -10.67 -5.83
CA SER A 419 -8.13 -9.94 -7.09
C SER A 419 -7.49 -8.58 -6.88
N ASN A 420 -7.06 -7.93 -7.96
CA ASN A 420 -6.38 -6.63 -7.94
C ASN A 420 -5.23 -6.55 -6.90
N ALA A 421 -4.59 -7.70 -6.67
CA ALA A 421 -3.48 -7.83 -5.74
C ALA A 421 -2.27 -7.10 -6.32
N TYR A 422 -1.81 -6.09 -5.59
CA TYR A 422 -0.65 -5.29 -5.93
C TYR A 422 0.30 -5.33 -4.74
N ILE A 423 1.54 -5.74 -4.96
CA ILE A 423 2.60 -5.69 -3.96
C ILE A 423 3.68 -4.75 -4.47
N VAL A 424 4.07 -3.79 -3.64
CA VAL A 424 5.15 -2.85 -3.96
C VAL A 424 6.09 -2.75 -2.79
N GLY A 425 7.24 -2.13 -3.03
CA GLY A 425 8.16 -1.82 -1.98
C GLY A 425 9.40 -1.13 -2.50
N PHE A 426 10.26 -0.76 -1.56
CA PHE A 426 11.56 -0.19 -1.87
C PHE A 426 12.58 -0.51 -0.78
N THR A 427 13.85 -0.54 -1.17
CA THR A 427 14.99 -0.63 -0.23
C THR A 427 15.02 0.60 0.65
N LEU A 428 15.49 0.51 1.90
CA LEU A 428 15.72 1.69 2.74
C LEU A 428 17.16 2.22 2.65
N GLY A 429 18.00 1.48 1.93
CA GLY A 429 19.34 1.86 1.55
C GLY A 429 19.32 2.29 0.10
N TYR A 430 20.17 3.24 -0.22
CA TYR A 430 20.25 3.88 -1.52
C TYR A 430 21.55 3.53 -2.25
N ALA A 431 21.53 3.74 -3.57
CA ALA A 431 22.74 3.75 -4.39
C ALA A 431 23.04 5.20 -4.81
N THR A 432 24.32 5.54 -4.96
CA THR A 432 24.77 6.87 -5.44
C THR A 432 24.79 6.99 -6.96
N ALA A 433 24.48 5.92 -7.67
CA ALA A 433 24.34 5.91 -9.11
C ALA A 433 23.08 5.12 -9.48
N GLN A 434 22.27 5.70 -10.36
CA GLN A 434 21.17 4.95 -10.95
C GLN A 434 21.78 3.77 -11.74
N PRO A 435 21.25 2.55 -11.59
CA PRO A 435 21.58 1.46 -12.49
C PRO A 435 21.26 1.92 -13.90
N PRO A 436 22.03 1.52 -14.93
CA PRO A 436 21.57 1.73 -16.29
C PRO A 436 20.15 1.15 -16.37
N VAL A 437 19.16 2.01 -16.66
CA VAL A 437 17.79 1.58 -16.93
C VAL A 437 17.96 0.44 -17.91
N PRO A 438 17.46 -0.78 -17.63
CA PRO A 438 17.57 -1.87 -18.57
C PRO A 438 17.03 -1.31 -19.87
N GLU A 439 17.91 -1.08 -20.86
CA GLU A 439 17.47 -0.71 -22.18
C GLU A 439 16.58 -1.89 -22.53
N TRP A 440 15.26 -1.67 -22.50
CA TRP A 440 14.31 -2.65 -22.98
C TRP A 440 14.92 -3.12 -24.28
N PRO A 441 15.27 -4.41 -24.41
CA PRO A 441 15.97 -4.86 -25.60
C PRO A 441 15.16 -4.30 -26.75
N THR A 442 15.84 -3.67 -27.70
CA THR A 442 15.29 -2.99 -28.88
C THR A 442 14.49 -3.94 -29.79
N MET A 443 13.92 -5.01 -29.23
CA MET A 443 12.85 -5.85 -29.73
C MET A 443 11.63 -5.05 -30.19
N ALA A 444 11.36 -3.84 -29.69
CA ALA A 444 10.35 -2.96 -30.31
C ALA A 444 10.75 -2.54 -31.73
N LEU A 445 12.03 -2.24 -31.97
CA LEU A 445 12.56 -1.95 -33.31
C LEU A 445 12.70 -3.21 -34.17
N VAL A 446 13.03 -4.36 -33.59
CA VAL A 446 13.03 -5.65 -34.32
C VAL A 446 11.61 -6.05 -34.72
N SER A 447 10.60 -5.83 -33.88
CA SER A 447 9.19 -6.14 -34.18
C SER A 447 8.63 -5.21 -35.26
N ILE A 448 8.94 -3.91 -35.20
CA ILE A 448 8.59 -2.96 -36.27
C ILE A 448 9.34 -3.29 -37.57
N GLY A 449 10.62 -3.68 -37.47
CA GLY A 449 11.42 -4.13 -38.61
C GLY A 449 10.86 -5.41 -39.25
N ILE A 450 10.49 -6.41 -38.44
CA ILE A 450 9.88 -7.66 -38.91
C ILE A 450 8.49 -7.37 -39.51
N LEU A 451 7.67 -6.52 -38.89
CA LEU A 451 6.36 -6.13 -39.43
C LEU A 451 6.51 -5.37 -40.76
N ALA A 452 7.47 -4.46 -40.87
CA ALA A 452 7.78 -3.76 -42.12
C ALA A 452 8.31 -4.71 -43.22
N ILE A 453 9.13 -5.71 -42.87
CA ILE A 453 9.60 -6.75 -43.78
C ILE A 453 8.44 -7.63 -44.26
N ILE A 454 7.54 -8.05 -43.35
CA ILE A 454 6.34 -8.83 -43.69
C ILE A 454 5.42 -8.02 -44.61
N LEU A 455 5.17 -6.75 -44.30
CA LEU A 455 4.36 -5.85 -45.14
C LEU A 455 5.02 -5.62 -46.52
N TYR A 456 6.34 -5.47 -46.57
CA TYR A 456 7.09 -5.36 -47.83
C TYR A 456 6.99 -6.63 -48.67
N TYR A 457 7.14 -7.82 -48.08
CA TYR A 457 6.98 -9.10 -48.79
C TYR A 457 5.55 -9.32 -49.27
N CYS A 458 4.55 -8.97 -48.46
CA CYS A 458 3.14 -9.02 -48.86
C CYS A 458 2.83 -8.06 -50.02
N ALA A 459 3.40 -6.85 -50.01
CA ALA A 459 3.25 -5.88 -51.10
C ALA A 459 3.96 -6.33 -52.38
N LYS A 460 5.15 -6.91 -52.28
CA LYS A 460 5.94 -7.42 -53.41
C LYS A 460 5.27 -8.65 -54.05
N ASN A 461 4.71 -9.55 -53.24
CA ASN A 461 4.06 -10.78 -53.72
C ASN A 461 2.63 -10.58 -54.23
N ARG A 462 1.97 -9.45 -53.93
CA ARG A 462 0.70 -9.08 -54.59
C ARG A 462 0.83 -8.85 -56.10
N ARG A 463 2.04 -8.62 -56.62
CA ARG A 463 2.27 -8.58 -58.09
C ARG A 463 2.29 -9.96 -58.75
N LEU A 464 2.47 -11.05 -58.00
CA LEU A 464 2.48 -12.42 -58.55
C LEU A 464 1.08 -13.05 -58.66
N ILE A 465 0.07 -12.50 -57.98
CA ILE A 465 -1.32 -13.00 -58.06
C ILE A 465 -2.08 -12.41 -59.25
N LYS A 466 -1.55 -11.36 -59.90
CA LYS A 466 -2.19 -10.75 -61.08
C LYS A 466 -1.78 -11.41 -62.41
N THR A 467 -1.08 -12.54 -62.39
CA THR A 467 -0.64 -13.28 -63.60
C THR A 467 -1.18 -14.71 -63.66
N VAL A 468 -2.16 -15.06 -62.82
CA VAL A 468 -2.89 -16.36 -62.87
C VAL A 468 -4.39 -16.14 -63.13
N ALA A 469 -4.74 -14.97 -63.66
CA ALA A 469 -6.10 -14.61 -64.06
C ALA A 469 -6.11 -13.96 -65.45
N ASP A 470 -5.27 -14.48 -66.36
CA ASP A 470 -5.42 -14.41 -67.81
C ASP A 470 -5.20 -15.82 -68.39
#